data_AF-A0A2T4WKD1-F1
#
_entry.id   AF-A0A2T4WKD1-F1
#
_cell.length_a   1.000
_cell.length_b   1.000
_cell.length_c   1.000
_cell.angle_alpha   90.00
_cell.angle_beta   90.00
_cell.angle_gamma   90.00
#
_symmetry.space_group_name_H-M   'P 1'
#
loop_
_entity.id
_entity.type
_entity.pdbx_description
1 polymer ?
#
loop_
_entity_poly.entity_id
_entity_poly.type
_entity_poly.pdbx_seq_one_letter_code
_entity_poly.pdbx_strand_id
1 'polypeptide(L)' 'MAVFLVAAALLGLGFAGIAIKIWAKKDGEFSGTCASNSPFLNEEGESCSFCGASPEDKCKKEDNSNPQISTSGI' A
#
# COMPACT_ATOMS: atom_id res chain seq x y z
N MET A 1 13.72 27.13 16.36
CA MET A 1 13.06 26.11 17.22
C MET A 1 11.69 25.74 16.68
N ALA A 2 10.73 26.66 16.53
CA ALA A 2 9.34 26.40 16.05
C ALA A 2 9.18 25.48 14.82
N VAL A 3 10.06 25.58 13.82
CA VAL A 3 9.99 24.69 12.64
C VAL A 3 10.27 23.22 12.97
N PHE A 4 11.07 22.96 14.01
CA PHE A 4 11.51 21.62 14.38
C PHE A 4 10.38 20.84 15.06
N LEU A 5 9.60 21.48 15.93
CA LEU A 5 8.44 20.88 16.57
C LEU A 5 7.26 20.70 15.62
N VAL A 6 7.10 21.57 14.61
CA VAL A 6 6.11 21.35 13.54
C VAL A 6 6.52 20.15 12.67
N ALA A 7 7.79 20.06 12.29
CA ALA A 7 8.29 18.92 11.51
C ALA A 7 8.19 17.59 12.28
N ALA A 8 8.57 17.59 13.56
CA ALA A 8 8.45 16.42 14.42
C ALA A 8 6.98 15.99 14.61
N ALA A 9 6.05 16.94 14.76
CA ALA A 9 4.62 16.66 14.85
C ALA A 9 4.07 16.06 13.54
N LEU A 10 4.44 16.61 12.39
CA LEU A 10 4.01 16.10 11.07
C LEU A 10 4.54 14.68 10.79
N LEU A 11 5.82 14.43 11.10
CA LEU A 11 6.40 13.09 10.99
C LEU A 11 5.74 12.12 11.97
N GLY A 12 5.59 12.52 13.24
CA GLY A 12 4.96 11.71 14.28
C GLY A 12 3.53 11.32 13.93
N LEU A 13 2.74 12.25 13.38
CA LEU A 13 1.38 11.97 12.93
C LEU A 13 1.33 10.99 11.75
N GLY A 14 2.30 11.08 10.83
CA GLY A 14 2.45 10.12 9.74
C GLY A 14 2.69 8.69 10.26
N PHE A 15 3.68 8.51 11.13
CA PHE A 15 3.97 7.20 11.72
C PHE A 15 2.84 6.68 12.60
N ALA A 16 2.19 7.55 13.38
CA ALA A 16 1.03 7.18 14.19
C ALA A 16 -0.14 6.69 13.31
N GLY A 17 -0.43 7.36 12.19
CA GLY A 17 -1.46 6.94 11.25
C GLY A 17 -1.18 5.58 10.62
N ILE A 18 0.08 5.32 10.26
CA ILE A 18 0.50 4.01 9.73
C ILE A 18 0.40 2.92 10.80
N ALA A 19 0.85 3.19 12.03
CA ALA A 19 0.81 2.23 13.14
C ALA A 19 -0.63 1.82 13.50
N ILE A 20 -1.56 2.78 13.57
CA ILE A 20 -2.98 2.52 13.83
C ILE A 20 -3.57 1.64 12.71
N LYS A 21 -3.19 1.90 11.46
CA LYS A 21 -3.67 1.14 10.29
C LYS A 21 -3.21 -0.31 10.30
N ILE A 22 -1.98 -0.59 10.76
CA ILE A 22 -1.48 -1.96 10.92
C ILE A 22 -2.20 -2.68 12.05
N TRP A 23 -2.42 -2.01 13.20
CA TRP A 23 -3.11 -2.61 14.34
C TRP A 23 -4.58 -2.92 14.06
N ALA A 24 -5.23 -2.12 13.21
CA ALA A 24 -6.61 -2.35 12.77
C ALA A 24 -6.75 -3.47 11.72
N LYS A 25 -5.65 -4.02 11.19
CA LYS A 25 -5.67 -5.07 10.16
C LYS A 25 -5.38 -6.42 10.80
N LYS A 26 -6.24 -7.41 10.52
CA LYS A 26 -6.30 -8.70 11.23
C LYS A 26 -5.04 -9.58 11.11
N ASP A 27 -4.18 -9.30 10.13
CA ASP A 27 -2.91 -9.99 9.89
C ASP A 27 -1.71 -9.02 9.81
N GLY A 28 -1.88 -7.75 10.19
CA GLY A 28 -0.80 -6.74 10.19
C GLY A 28 -0.17 -6.44 8.81
N GLU A 29 -0.70 -7.03 7.75
CA GLU A 29 -0.05 -7.03 6.44
C GLU A 29 -0.21 -5.67 5.75
N PHE A 30 0.90 -5.04 5.40
CA PHE A 30 0.87 -3.81 4.62
C PHE A 30 0.37 -4.13 3.21
N SER A 31 -0.78 -3.57 2.81
CA SER A 31 -1.20 -3.67 1.41
C SER A 31 -0.11 -2.99 0.58
N GLY A 32 0.70 -3.79 -0.11
CA GLY A 32 1.94 -3.36 -0.77
C GLY A 32 1.76 -2.04 -1.50
N THR A 33 2.72 -1.14 -1.30
CA THR A 33 2.79 0.06 -2.13
C THR A 33 3.26 -0.36 -3.54
N CYS A 34 2.95 0.42 -4.58
CA CYS A 34 3.26 0.03 -5.97
C CYS A 34 4.75 -0.33 -6.24
N ALA A 35 5.66 -0.01 -5.31
CA ALA A 35 7.05 -0.46 -5.32
C ALA A 35 7.20 -2.00 -5.27
N SER A 36 6.25 -2.72 -4.67
CA SER A 36 6.27 -4.19 -4.56
C SER A 36 6.07 -4.92 -5.90
N ASN A 37 5.69 -4.22 -6.99
CA ASN A 37 5.62 -4.79 -8.34
C ASN A 37 6.88 -4.47 -9.17
N SER A 38 7.89 -3.85 -8.58
CA SER A 38 9.13 -3.56 -9.31
C SER A 38 9.95 -4.83 -9.44
N PRO A 39 10.40 -5.21 -10.65
CA PRO A 39 11.24 -6.39 -10.86
C PRO A 39 12.61 -6.30 -10.16
N PHE A 40 12.99 -5.11 -9.66
CA PHE A 40 14.21 -4.92 -8.86
C PHE A 40 14.00 -5.14 -7.35
N LEU A 41 12.77 -4.99 -6.85
CA LEU A 41 12.45 -5.09 -5.42
C LEU A 41 11.69 -6.38 -5.08
N ASN A 42 11.09 -7.02 -6.09
CA ASN A 42 10.36 -8.26 -5.98
C ASN A 42 11.14 -9.36 -6.70
N GLU A 43 12.26 -9.75 -6.10
CA GLU A 43 13.17 -10.81 -6.59
C GLU A 43 12.57 -12.21 -6.40
N GLU A 44 11.60 -12.35 -5.48
CA GLU A 44 10.91 -13.59 -5.13
C GLU A 44 9.77 -13.95 -6.11
N GLY A 45 9.41 -13.00 -6.99
CA GLY A 45 8.39 -13.21 -8.00
C GLY A 45 6.95 -13.21 -7.46
N GLU A 46 6.71 -12.59 -6.31
CA GLU A 46 5.39 -12.57 -5.67
C GLU A 46 4.39 -11.72 -6.45
N SER A 47 3.13 -12.15 -6.47
CA SER A 47 2.05 -11.33 -7.02
C SER A 47 1.79 -10.11 -6.15
N CYS A 48 1.59 -8.94 -6.75
CA CYS A 48 1.37 -7.70 -6.01
C CYS A 48 0.12 -7.78 -5.11
N SER A 49 0.26 -7.77 -3.78
CA SER A 49 -0.86 -7.87 -2.82
C SER A 49 -1.88 -6.71 -2.88
N PHE A 50 -1.62 -5.68 -3.71
CA PHE A 50 -2.50 -4.52 -3.91
C PHE A 50 -3.29 -4.51 -5.22
N CYS A 51 -2.87 -5.27 -6.23
CA CYS A 51 -3.57 -5.36 -7.53
C CYS A 51 -3.64 -6.78 -8.11
N GLY A 52 -2.96 -7.74 -7.50
CA GLY A 52 -2.89 -9.14 -7.92
C GLY A 52 -2.10 -9.37 -9.22
N ALA A 53 -1.42 -8.35 -9.76
CA ALA A 53 -0.60 -8.50 -10.95
C ALA A 53 0.68 -9.29 -10.63
N SER A 54 1.10 -10.14 -11.58
CA SER A 54 2.42 -10.76 -11.53
C SER A 54 3.52 -9.70 -11.73
N PRO A 55 4.76 -9.93 -11.28
CA PRO A 55 5.87 -8.98 -11.42
C PRO A 55 6.13 -8.53 -12.87
N GLU A 56 5.79 -9.40 -13.82
CA GLU A 56 5.92 -9.23 -15.27
C GLU A 56 4.77 -8.41 -15.87
N ASP A 57 3.63 -8.37 -15.17
CA ASP A 57 2.41 -7.70 -15.60
C ASP A 57 2.46 -6.21 -15.21
N LYS A 58 1.88 -5.36 -16.07
CA LYS A 58 1.59 -3.98 -15.69
C LYS A 58 0.52 -3.95 -14.61
N CYS A 59 0.65 -3.00 -13.68
CA CYS A 59 -0.36 -2.76 -12.66
C CYS A 59 -1.73 -2.53 -13.31
N LYS A 60 -2.70 -3.40 -13.02
CA LYS A 60 -4.00 -3.48 -13.69
C LYS A 60 -5.00 -2.41 -13.22
N LYS A 61 -4.55 -1.25 -12.71
CA LYS A 61 -5.40 -0.26 -12.01
C LYS A 61 -6.15 0.72 -12.90
N GLU A 62 -6.10 0.58 -14.22
CA GLU A 62 -6.74 1.52 -15.13
C GLU A 62 -7.30 0.82 -16.37
N ASP A 63 -8.47 0.21 -16.19
CA ASP A 63 -9.47 0.05 -17.26
C ASP A 63 -10.85 0.32 -16.64
N ASN A 64 -11.41 1.49 -16.93
CA ASN A 64 -12.67 1.99 -16.39
C ASN A 64 -13.88 1.28 -17.05
N SER A 65 -13.98 -0.05 -16.93
CA SER A 65 -15.18 -0.81 -17.28
C SER A 65 -15.26 -2.16 -16.56
N ASN A 66 -14.98 -2.20 -15.26
CA ASN A 66 -15.38 -3.35 -14.45
C ASN A 66 -15.90 -2.94 -13.06
N PRO A 67 -17.21 -3.07 -12.77
CA PRO A 67 -17.79 -2.79 -11.45
C PRO A 67 -17.30 -3.72 -10.31
N GLN A 68 -16.47 -4.73 -10.56
CA GLN A 68 -16.03 -5.72 -9.56
C GLN A 68 -14.99 -5.24 -8.53
N ILE A 69 -14.51 -4.00 -8.60
CA ILE A 69 -13.62 -3.42 -7.55
C ILE A 69 -14.40 -2.54 -6.55
N SER A 70 -15.72 -2.40 -6.74
CA SER A 70 -16.63 -1.72 -5.79
C SER A 70 -17.61 -2.65 -5.08
N THR A 71 -17.58 -3.97 -5.32
CA THR A 71 -18.47 -4.93 -4.63
C THR A 71 -17.75 -6.22 -4.31
N SER A 72 -16.78 -6.12 -3.40
CA SER A 72 -16.31 -7.25 -2.59
C SER A 72 -15.91 -6.65 -1.24
N GLY A 73 -16.74 -6.52 -0.19
CA GLY A 73 -18.04 -7.15 0.06
C GLY A 73 -17.85 -8.67 0.19
N ILE A 74 -17.10 -9.18 1.16
CA ILE A 74 -17.25 -9.09 2.63
C ILE A 74 -15.90 -8.93 3.34
#